data_AF-A0A7G7BGV0-F1
#
_entry.id   AF-A0A7G7BGV0-F1
#
_cell.length_a   1.000
_cell.length_b   1.000
_cell.length_c   1.000
_cell.angle_alpha   90.00
_cell.angle_beta   90.00
_cell.angle_gamma   90.00
#
_symmetry.space_group_name_H-M   'P 1'
#
loop_
_entity.id
_entity.type
_entity.pdbx_description
1 polymer ?
#
loop_
_entity_poly.entity_id
_entity_poly.type
_entity_poly.pdbx_seq_one_letter_code
_entity_poly.pdbx_strand_id
1 'polypeptide(L)'
;MPDYLAPTEALSNLTTEALDLHRALRGSGSVHVRTLAARITEAQTLSGNALRLLLTLAQDQPRSRVKDLLLLERVAQIAKAGQDAGAELAAALARAVENQRRCAGAASGPVVLIGPSPQQFIESAADLLDCIPAHYHAIYRDGLLPPNLPTHQPS
;
A
#
# COMPACT_ATOMS: atom_id res chain seq x y z
N MET A 1 7.41 -26.27 1.00
CA MET A 1 8.18 -25.33 0.17
C MET A 1 7.34 -24.08 0.02
N PRO A 2 7.90 -22.86 0.07
CA PRO A 2 7.10 -21.68 -0.20
C PRO A 2 6.75 -21.70 -1.70
N ASP A 3 5.48 -21.56 -2.03
CA ASP A 3 5.05 -21.25 -3.38
C ASP A 3 5.55 -19.84 -3.71
N TYR A 4 6.72 -19.76 -4.35
CA TYR A 4 7.25 -18.51 -4.86
C TYR A 4 6.46 -18.15 -6.10
N LEU A 5 5.48 -17.25 -5.94
CA LEU A 5 4.91 -16.53 -7.08
C LEU A 5 6.07 -15.85 -7.81
N ALA A 6 6.11 -15.99 -9.13
CA ALA A 6 7.08 -15.28 -9.94
C ALA A 6 7.00 -13.77 -9.62
N PRO A 7 8.12 -13.02 -9.55
CA PRO A 7 8.10 -11.60 -9.19
C PRO A 7 7.10 -10.77 -9.98
N THR A 8 6.89 -11.11 -11.24
CA THR A 8 5.88 -10.56 -12.15
C THR A 8 4.45 -10.70 -11.62
N GLU A 9 4.09 -11.90 -11.15
CA GLU A 9 2.77 -12.20 -10.61
C GLU A 9 2.54 -11.53 -9.26
N ALA A 10 3.56 -11.55 -8.39
CA ALA A 10 3.52 -10.84 -7.11
C ALA A 10 3.28 -9.34 -7.29
N LEU A 11 3.96 -8.71 -8.27
CA LEU A 11 3.77 -7.29 -8.60
C LEU A 11 2.37 -7.00 -9.16
N SER A 12 1.83 -7.89 -9.99
CA SER A 12 0.48 -7.76 -10.53
C SER A 12 -0.58 -7.83 -9.42
N ASN A 13 -0.42 -8.77 -8.49
CA ASN A 13 -1.30 -8.92 -7.33
C ASN A 13 -1.25 -7.70 -6.43
N LEU A 14 -0.05 -7.21 -6.08
CA LEU A 14 0.12 -5.97 -5.31
C LEU A 14 -0.56 -4.76 -5.96
N THR A 15 -0.43 -4.64 -7.29
CA THR A 15 -1.05 -3.53 -8.02
C THR A 15 -2.58 -3.62 -8.00
N THR A 16 -3.12 -4.84 -8.12
CA THR A 16 -4.56 -5.10 -8.04
C THR A 16 -5.09 -4.80 -6.65
N GLU A 17 -4.41 -5.29 -5.61
CA GLU A 17 -4.74 -5.02 -4.20
C GLU A 17 -4.74 -3.51 -3.90
N ALA A 18 -3.74 -2.78 -4.39
CA ALA A 18 -3.65 -1.33 -4.21
C ALA A 18 -4.82 -0.59 -4.89
N LEU A 19 -5.19 -0.99 -6.12
CA LEU A 19 -6.31 -0.39 -6.86
C LEU A 19 -7.66 -0.68 -6.18
N ASP A 20 -7.85 -1.90 -5.68
CA ASP A 20 -9.08 -2.26 -4.98
C ASP A 20 -9.23 -1.51 -3.67
N LEU A 21 -8.13 -1.38 -2.91
CA LEU A 21 -8.11 -0.55 -1.71
C LEU A 21 -8.38 0.92 -2.04
N HIS A 22 -7.73 1.47 -3.07
CA HIS A 22 -7.97 2.85 -3.52
C HIS A 22 -9.45 3.09 -3.85
N ARG A 23 -10.06 2.22 -4.66
CA ARG A 23 -11.49 2.30 -5.01
C ARG A 23 -12.37 2.23 -3.78
N ALA A 24 -12.03 1.37 -2.82
CA ALA A 24 -12.76 1.24 -1.58
C ALA A 24 -12.70 2.52 -0.72
N LEU A 25 -11.55 3.21 -0.70
CA LEU A 25 -11.41 4.50 -0.01
C LEU A 25 -12.22 5.60 -0.71
N ARG A 26 -12.18 5.69 -2.04
CA ARG A 26 -12.94 6.69 -2.82
C ARG A 26 -14.45 6.46 -2.79
N GLY A 27 -14.89 5.20 -2.68
CA GLY A 27 -16.31 4.83 -2.64
C GLY A 27 -16.96 4.91 -1.25
N SER A 28 -16.18 5.07 -0.17
CA SER A 28 -16.71 5.07 1.19
C SER A 28 -17.21 6.45 1.60
N GLY A 29 -18.52 6.69 1.49
CA GLY A 29 -19.15 7.96 1.86
C GLY A 29 -19.23 8.24 3.38
N SER A 30 -18.79 7.33 4.26
CA SER A 30 -18.76 7.59 5.71
C SER A 30 -17.57 6.93 6.41
N VAL A 31 -16.97 7.67 7.35
CA VAL A 31 -15.83 7.27 8.17
C VAL A 31 -16.30 6.38 9.33
N HIS A 32 -16.65 5.13 9.02
CA HIS A 32 -16.95 4.14 10.07
C HIS A 32 -15.66 3.52 10.61
N VAL A 33 -15.50 3.53 11.94
CA VAL A 33 -14.33 2.98 12.66
C VAL A 33 -13.98 1.56 12.22
N ARG A 34 -14.98 0.67 12.11
CA ARG A 34 -14.78 -0.71 11.69
C ARG A 34 -14.27 -0.81 10.26
N THR A 35 -14.79 0.03 9.35
CA THR A 35 -14.34 0.09 7.97
C THR A 35 -12.90 0.56 7.90
N LEU A 36 -12.55 1.64 8.62
CA LEU A 36 -11.17 2.13 8.69
C LEU A 36 -10.20 1.06 9.23
N ALA A 37 -10.57 0.35 10.29
CA ALA A 37 -9.75 -0.73 10.83
C ALA A 37 -9.44 -1.81 9.78
N ALA A 38 -10.45 -2.23 9.00
CA ALA A 38 -10.25 -3.17 7.90
C ALA A 38 -9.31 -2.60 6.82
N ARG A 39 -9.48 -1.33 6.43
CA ARG A 39 -8.61 -0.68 5.44
C ARG A 39 -7.16 -0.52 5.92
N ILE A 40 -6.95 -0.28 7.21
CA ILE A 40 -5.61 -0.29 7.81
C ILE A 40 -4.97 -1.68 7.66
N THR A 41 -5.70 -2.75 7.98
CA THR A 41 -5.20 -4.13 7.83
C THR A 41 -4.87 -4.46 6.37
N GLU A 42 -5.70 -4.03 5.42
CA GLU A 42 -5.47 -4.20 3.98
C GLU A 42 -4.19 -3.46 3.53
N ALA A 43 -4.03 -2.18 3.91
CA ALA A 43 -2.84 -1.40 3.60
C ALA A 43 -1.55 -2.00 4.20
N GLN A 44 -1.62 -2.50 5.44
CA GLN A 44 -0.51 -3.17 6.11
C GLN A 44 -0.16 -4.50 5.44
N THR A 45 -1.16 -5.26 5.00
CA THR A 45 -0.97 -6.52 4.28
C THR A 45 -0.27 -6.28 2.94
N LEU A 46 -0.75 -5.30 2.18
CA LEU A 46 -0.15 -4.83 0.93
C LEU A 46 1.33 -4.44 1.13
N SER A 47 1.61 -3.58 2.12
CA SER A 47 2.98 -3.17 2.45
C SER A 47 3.86 -4.36 2.84
N GLY A 48 3.34 -5.26 3.68
CA GLY A 48 4.06 -6.47 4.12
C GLY A 48 4.32 -7.46 2.99
N ASN A 49 3.40 -7.60 2.02
CA ASN A 49 3.59 -8.39 0.81
C ASN A 49 4.70 -7.78 -0.06
N ALA A 50 4.68 -6.46 -0.28
CA ALA A 50 5.68 -5.75 -1.06
C ALA A 50 7.08 -5.78 -0.41
N LEU A 51 7.15 -5.64 0.92
CA LEU A 51 8.41 -5.75 1.65
C LEU A 51 8.99 -7.17 1.57
N ARG A 52 8.15 -8.21 1.67
CA ARG A 52 8.60 -9.59 1.45
C ARG A 52 9.17 -9.79 0.05
N LEU A 53 8.49 -9.27 -0.98
CA LEU A 53 9.00 -9.30 -2.35
C LEU A 53 10.35 -8.59 -2.46
N LEU A 54 10.49 -7.39 -1.89
CA LEU A 54 11.74 -6.65 -1.86
C LEU A 54 12.87 -7.48 -1.25
N LEU A 55 12.61 -8.14 -0.11
CA LEU A 55 13.59 -8.95 0.60
C LEU A 55 13.96 -10.24 -0.16
N THR A 56 13.00 -10.87 -0.83
CA THR A 56 13.27 -12.03 -1.70
C THR A 56 14.15 -11.63 -2.88
N LEU A 57 13.75 -10.58 -3.62
CA LEU A 57 14.57 -9.99 -4.70
C LEU A 57 15.94 -9.55 -4.19
N ALA A 58 16.03 -9.23 -2.89
CA ALA A 58 17.27 -8.84 -2.29
C ALA A 58 18.26 -9.99 -2.04
N GLN A 59 17.76 -11.20 -1.89
CA GLN A 59 18.57 -12.36 -1.54
C GLN A 59 19.03 -13.13 -2.79
N ASP A 60 18.35 -13.00 -3.92
CA ASP A 60 18.49 -13.95 -5.03
C ASP A 60 19.73 -13.83 -5.93
N GLN A 61 20.47 -12.70 -6.04
CA GLN A 61 21.65 -12.61 -6.93
C GLN A 61 22.72 -11.57 -6.53
N PRO A 62 23.98 -11.68 -7.04
CA PRO A 62 24.99 -10.63 -6.91
C PRO A 62 24.63 -9.39 -7.74
N ARG A 63 24.08 -8.38 -7.05
CA ARG A 63 23.46 -7.18 -7.62
C ARG A 63 24.46 -6.11 -8.09
N SER A 64 25.09 -6.34 -9.23
CA SER A 64 26.04 -5.38 -9.81
C SER A 64 25.45 -4.49 -10.92
N ARG A 65 24.20 -4.74 -11.34
CA ARG A 65 23.57 -4.03 -12.45
C ARG A 65 22.63 -2.94 -11.97
N VAL A 66 22.68 -1.79 -12.64
CA VAL A 66 21.80 -0.63 -12.37
C VAL A 66 20.32 -1.01 -12.41
N LYS A 67 19.93 -1.91 -13.34
CA LYS A 67 18.53 -2.38 -13.45
C LYS A 67 18.04 -3.12 -12.20
N ASP A 68 18.90 -3.91 -11.56
CA ASP A 68 18.54 -4.66 -10.35
C ASP A 68 18.31 -3.71 -9.17
N LEU A 69 19.14 -2.67 -9.06
CA LEU A 69 18.99 -1.61 -8.05
C LEU A 69 17.71 -0.80 -8.26
N LEU A 70 17.41 -0.44 -9.52
CA LEU A 70 16.17 0.26 -9.85
C LEU A 70 14.93 -0.59 -9.56
N LEU A 71 14.97 -1.90 -9.85
CA LEU A 71 13.87 -2.80 -9.48
C LEU A 71 13.61 -2.78 -7.98
N LEU A 72 14.66 -2.95 -7.17
CA LEU A 72 14.55 -2.92 -5.71
C LEU A 72 14.03 -1.58 -5.21
N GLU A 73 14.52 -0.47 -5.76
CA GLU A 73 14.02 0.86 -5.42
C GLU A 73 12.53 0.97 -5.70
N ARG A 74 12.05 0.54 -6.87
CA ARG A 74 10.64 0.59 -7.23
C ARG A 74 9.77 -0.26 -6.31
N VAL A 75 10.20 -1.48 -5.98
CA VAL A 75 9.47 -2.35 -5.04
C VAL A 75 9.47 -1.76 -3.63
N ALA A 76 10.57 -1.12 -3.21
CA ALA A 76 10.63 -0.41 -1.93
C ALA A 76 9.66 0.78 -1.88
N GLN A 77 9.52 1.54 -2.97
CA GLN A 77 8.53 2.62 -3.04
C GLN A 77 7.09 2.09 -2.98
N ILE A 78 6.80 0.93 -3.57
CA ILE A 78 5.48 0.28 -3.43
C ILE A 78 5.22 -0.10 -1.97
N ALA A 79 6.19 -0.74 -1.30
CA ALA A 79 6.06 -1.11 0.11
C ALA A 79 5.84 0.11 1.00
N LYS A 80 6.59 1.19 0.74
CA LYS A 80 6.47 2.47 1.43
C LYS A 80 5.09 3.10 1.22
N ALA A 81 4.60 3.18 -0.01
CA ALA A 81 3.29 3.75 -0.31
C ALA A 81 2.16 3.05 0.47
N GLY A 82 2.19 1.71 0.54
CA GLY A 82 1.25 0.94 1.37
C GLY A 82 1.38 1.22 2.87
N GLN A 83 2.61 1.37 3.37
CA GLN A 83 2.87 1.69 4.78
C GLN A 83 2.37 3.09 5.14
N ASP A 84 2.70 4.08 4.32
CA ASP A 84 2.32 5.47 4.53
C ASP A 84 0.79 5.62 4.44
N ALA A 85 0.14 4.95 3.48
CA ALA A 85 -1.32 4.91 3.39
C ALA A 85 -1.95 4.28 4.66
N GLY A 86 -1.38 3.19 5.17
CA GLY A 86 -1.83 2.59 6.44
C GLY A 86 -1.68 3.54 7.64
N ALA A 87 -0.62 4.32 7.70
CA ALA A 87 -0.39 5.32 8.74
C ALA A 87 -1.43 6.46 8.67
N GLU A 88 -1.74 6.95 7.47
CA GLU A 88 -2.78 7.97 7.27
C GLU A 88 -4.16 7.47 7.67
N LEU A 89 -4.50 6.23 7.34
CA LEU A 89 -5.77 5.60 7.77
C LEU A 89 -5.83 5.43 9.30
N ALA A 90 -4.71 5.12 9.95
CA ALA A 90 -4.63 5.08 11.41
C ALA A 90 -4.83 6.47 12.04
N ALA A 91 -4.26 7.52 11.43
CA ALA A 91 -4.49 8.90 11.84
C ALA A 91 -5.96 9.31 11.65
N ALA A 92 -6.59 8.91 10.55
CA ALA A 92 -8.02 9.10 10.30
C ALA A 92 -8.87 8.45 11.40
N LEU A 93 -8.55 7.21 11.77
CA LEU A 93 -9.24 6.46 12.83
C LEU A 93 -9.09 7.16 14.19
N ALA A 94 -7.87 7.51 14.58
CA ALA A 94 -7.62 8.20 15.84
C ALA A 94 -8.39 9.52 15.92
N ARG A 95 -8.43 10.28 14.81
CA ARG A 95 -9.18 11.52 14.72
C ARG A 95 -10.69 11.30 14.81
N ALA A 96 -11.23 10.26 14.16
CA ALA A 96 -12.65 9.92 14.22
C ALA A 96 -13.08 9.55 15.65
N VAL A 97 -12.27 8.74 16.35
CA VAL A 97 -12.52 8.35 17.74
C VAL A 97 -12.48 9.57 18.67
N GLU A 98 -11.49 10.45 18.52
CA GLU A 98 -11.40 11.67 19.33
C GLU A 98 -12.59 12.62 19.08
N ASN A 99 -13.01 12.79 17.82
CA ASN A 99 -14.19 13.58 17.49
C ASN A 99 -15.45 13.01 18.14
N GLN A 100 -15.64 11.69 18.07
CA GLN A 100 -16.77 11.01 18.71
C GLN A 100 -16.75 11.20 20.23
N ARG A 101 -15.58 11.08 20.87
CA ARG A 101 -15.41 11.31 22.32
C ARG A 101 -15.79 12.73 22.72
N ARG A 102 -15.35 13.74 21.96
CA ARG A 102 -15.70 15.16 22.21
C ARG A 102 -17.18 15.42 22.04
N CYS A 103 -17.80 14.87 21.00
CA CYS A 103 -19.24 15.01 20.78
C CYS A 103 -20.05 14.37 21.91
N ALA A 104 -19.64 13.20 22.41
CA ALA A 104 -20.33 12.53 23.52
C ALA A 104 -20.20 13.28 24.85
N GLY A 105 -19.08 13.97 25.08
CA GLY A 105 -18.84 14.75 26.31
C GLY A 105 -19.43 16.16 26.31
N ALA A 106 -19.98 16.64 25.19
CA ALA A 106 -20.51 17.98 25.06
C ALA A 106 -21.97 18.04 25.55
N ALA A 107 -22.19 18.59 26.75
CA ALA A 107 -23.51 18.60 27.38
C ALA A 107 -24.52 19.59 26.77
N SER A 108 -24.08 20.67 26.09
CA SER A 108 -25.01 21.68 25.53
C SER A 108 -24.38 22.69 24.55
N GLY A 109 -23.17 22.46 24.02
CA GLY A 109 -22.46 23.45 23.21
C GLY A 109 -21.89 22.89 21.89
N PRO A 110 -21.76 23.71 20.84
CA PRO A 110 -21.15 23.29 19.58
C PRO A 110 -19.69 22.89 19.79
N VAL A 111 -19.31 21.70 19.32
CA VAL A 111 -17.94 21.20 19.40
C VAL A 111 -17.14 21.72 18.21
N VAL A 112 -16.11 22.53 18.48
CA VAL A 112 -15.17 22.99 17.45
C VAL A 112 -14.07 21.94 17.27
N LEU A 113 -13.95 21.42 16.05
CA LEU A 113 -12.92 20.46 15.68
C LEU A 113 -11.78 21.20 14.96
N ILE A 114 -10.57 21.14 15.52
CA ILE A 114 -9.38 21.82 14.99
C ILE A 114 -8.42 20.79 14.38
N GLY A 115 -7.90 21.11 13.20
CA GLY A 115 -6.95 20.29 12.44
C GLY A 115 -7.61 19.48 11.32
N PRO A 116 -6.83 18.64 10.64
CA PRO A 116 -7.33 17.87 9.50
C PRO A 116 -8.47 16.94 9.90
N SER A 117 -9.48 16.88 9.04
CA SER A 117 -10.62 15.98 9.20
C SER A 117 -10.18 14.53 8.94
N PRO A 118 -10.88 13.52 9.50
CA PRO A 118 -10.63 12.12 9.14
C PRO A 118 -10.68 11.87 7.63
N GLN A 119 -11.53 12.61 6.90
CA GLN A 119 -11.67 12.50 5.45
C GLN A 119 -10.41 12.97 4.71
N GLN A 120 -9.74 14.04 5.16
CA GLN A 120 -8.50 14.51 4.53
C GLN A 120 -7.37 13.47 4.64
N PHE A 121 -7.32 12.74 5.75
CA PHE A 121 -6.38 11.63 5.90
C PHE A 121 -6.72 10.44 4.99
N ILE A 122 -8.01 10.12 4.81
CA ILE A 122 -8.45 9.08 3.86
C ILE A 122 -8.09 9.46 2.42
N GLU A 123 -8.25 10.73 2.05
CA GLU A 123 -7.86 11.24 0.73
C GLU A 123 -6.35 11.15 0.52
N SER A 124 -5.55 11.55 1.52
CA SER A 124 -4.08 11.39 1.50
C SER A 124 -3.69 9.91 1.30
N ALA A 125 -4.32 8.98 2.04
CA ALA A 125 -4.08 7.55 1.87
C ALA A 125 -4.42 7.04 0.47
N ALA A 126 -5.53 7.52 -0.12
CA ALA A 126 -5.93 7.13 -1.47
C ALA A 126 -4.92 7.62 -2.53
N ASP A 127 -4.42 8.85 -2.39
CA ASP A 127 -3.41 9.43 -3.29
C ASP A 127 -2.07 8.68 -3.20
N LEU A 128 -1.68 8.23 -1.99
CA LEU A 128 -0.49 7.41 -1.79
C LEU A 128 -0.62 6.05 -2.51
N LEU A 129 -1.78 5.42 -2.45
CA LEU A 129 -2.04 4.14 -3.14
C LEU A 129 -2.03 4.28 -4.66
N ASP A 130 -2.44 5.44 -5.20
CA ASP A 130 -2.38 5.73 -6.64
C ASP A 130 -0.94 5.77 -7.20
N CYS A 131 0.06 5.95 -6.34
CA CYS A 131 1.47 5.87 -6.75
C CYS A 131 1.91 4.46 -7.12
N ILE A 132 1.24 3.41 -6.60
CA ILE A 132 1.65 2.02 -6.78
C ILE A 132 1.53 1.55 -8.24
N PRO A 133 0.41 1.75 -8.95
CA PRO A 133 0.32 1.49 -10.39
C PRO A 133 1.38 2.21 -11.22
N ALA A 134 1.76 3.44 -10.85
CA ALA A 134 2.80 4.19 -11.57
C ALA A 134 4.18 3.51 -11.44
N HIS A 135 4.53 3.01 -10.26
CA HIS A 135 5.76 2.24 -10.05
C HIS A 135 5.72 0.90 -10.80
N TYR A 136 4.59 0.21 -10.77
CA TYR A 136 4.38 -1.01 -11.56
C TYR A 136 4.62 -0.75 -13.05
N HIS A 137 3.96 0.25 -13.63
CA HIS A 137 4.14 0.58 -15.06
C HIS A 137 5.58 0.98 -15.41
N ALA A 138 6.29 1.66 -14.51
CA ALA A 138 7.71 1.98 -14.70
C ALA A 138 8.57 0.71 -14.77
N ILE A 139 8.33 -0.27 -13.89
CA ILE A 139 9.05 -1.56 -13.89
C ILE A 139 8.96 -2.26 -15.25
N TYR A 140 7.76 -2.31 -15.85
CA TYR A 140 7.56 -2.95 -17.15
C TYR A 140 8.15 -2.14 -18.30
N ARG A 141 7.91 -0.82 -18.31
CA ARG A 141 8.42 0.09 -19.35
C ARG A 141 9.95 0.03 -19.45
N ASP A 142 10.62 -0.01 -18.31
CA ASP A 142 12.08 0.00 -18.23
C ASP A 142 12.69 -1.41 -18.40
N GLY A 143 11.85 -2.44 -18.56
CA GLY A 143 12.26 -3.83 -18.72
C GLY A 143 13.12 -4.29 -17.55
N LEU A 144 12.69 -3.99 -16.32
CA LEU A 144 13.44 -4.29 -15.09
C LEU A 144 13.22 -5.72 -14.61
N LEU A 145 12.13 -6.36 -15.04
CA LEU A 145 11.91 -7.77 -14.75
C LEU A 145 12.82 -8.61 -15.67
N PRO A 146 13.50 -9.63 -15.13
CA PRO A 146 14.22 -10.57 -15.98
C PRO A 146 13.22 -11.25 -16.93
N PRO A 147 13.61 -11.53 -18.19
CA PRO A 147 12.82 -12.39 -19.04
C PRO A 147 12.61 -13.71 -18.30
N ASN A 148 11.38 -14.22 -18.26
CA ASN A 148 11.08 -15.55 -17.72
C ASN A 148 12.04 -16.55 -18.40
N LEU A 149 13.11 -16.95 -17.69
CA LEU A 149 13.96 -18.02 -18.16
C LEU A 149 13.10 -19.28 -18.07
N PRO A 150 12.81 -19.97 -19.18
CA PRO A 150 12.11 -21.24 -19.11
C PRO A 150 12.93 -22.18 -18.22
N THR A 151 12.33 -22.60 -17.11
CA THR A 151 12.79 -23.75 -16.35
C THR A 151 12.69 -24.98 -17.25
N HIS A 152 13.82 -25.69 -17.38
CA HIS A 152 14.05 -26.96 -18.09
C HIS A 152 14.46 -26.91 -19.57
N GLN A 153 15.71 -27.32 -19.82
CA GLN A 153 15.93 -28.55 -20.56
C GLN A 153 16.89 -29.47 -19.78
N PRO A 154 16.46 -30.65 -19.31
CA PRO A 154 17.39 -31.74 -19.05
C PRO A 154 17.83 -32.35 -20.39
N SER A 155 19.12 -32.63 -20.53
CA SER A 155 19.67 -33.59 -21.49
C SER A 155 20.54 -34.56 -20.71
#